data_AF-A0A3M2HL07-F1
#
_entry.id   AF-A0A3M2HL07-F1
#
_cell.length_a   1.000
_cell.length_b   1.000
_cell.length_c   1.000
_cell.angle_alpha   90.00
_cell.angle_beta   90.00
_cell.angle_gamma   90.00
#
_symmetry.space_group_name_H-M   'P 1'
#
loop_
_entity.id
_entity.type
_entity.pdbx_description
1 polymer ?
#
loop_
_entity_poly.entity_id
_entity_poly.type
_entity_poly.pdbx_seq_one_letter_code
_entity_poly.pdbx_strand_id
1 'polypeptide(L)'
;MRASASLALLALLAGCAGQAQPTTDDGCSQAFAAWQSASAAARDSRYRLIAGFPGLRSDRLAAALGEQAHSAEQRRLWLAQLAANDRDAQAVEQATLGSAPSAALETCRQRQQARLLTDAAAFERLRQAARVEDDYRPWARWLGLYPLAAPVYRRAITAWQAESAAARAPADGPQWLNYQPPARTAPPVAALAHDALGLPQPDAAQRQALFARHAPQLLIEQRSRADRIGSPGFAGDGRRRFADIEPRLYRQLGWSRLNGRWHLQLIYQFWFAQRPAAHPLDLYAGELDGLIWRVTLDERGRALLYDSIHPCGCWHAFFLPADSPLRLRQPAQAEARSALRLDIAGGTAPSLWLRGGDHRLLWVDGRRPARPSQTYGFAALDELRSLPHPQGRRSLYDRHGLVPGSERLERWLLWPSGVRSAGAMRQWGRHATAFIGRAHFDDPDLLQQYFGFTATTAAE
;
A
#
# COMPACT_ATOMS: atom_id res chain seq x y z
N MET A 1 49.78 38.92 7.36
CA MET A 1 50.13 37.51 7.08
C MET A 1 50.05 36.70 8.37
N ARG A 2 48.93 36.03 8.64
CA ARG A 2 48.86 34.89 9.56
C ARG A 2 47.75 33.97 9.08
N ALA A 3 48.17 32.86 8.47
CA ALA A 3 47.35 31.70 8.17
C ALA A 3 47.68 30.61 9.18
N SER A 4 46.77 29.64 9.28
CA SER A 4 46.94 28.31 9.90
C SER A 4 46.55 28.18 11.37
N ALA A 5 45.24 28.07 11.59
CA ALA A 5 44.65 27.31 12.69
C ALA A 5 43.61 26.35 12.11
N SER A 6 44.05 25.19 11.64
CA SER A 6 43.17 24.11 11.15
C SER A 6 43.94 22.79 11.14
N LEU A 7 44.10 22.16 12.30
CA LEU A 7 44.59 20.78 12.44
C LEU A 7 44.40 20.29 13.88
N ALA A 8 43.14 20.18 14.34
CA ALA A 8 42.85 19.58 15.65
C ALA A 8 41.48 18.90 15.76
N LEU A 9 40.83 18.54 14.64
CA LEU A 9 39.48 17.97 14.67
C LEU A 9 39.28 16.74 13.75
N LEU A 10 40.31 15.90 13.60
CA LEU A 10 40.25 14.69 12.76
C LEU A 10 40.73 13.40 13.45
N ALA A 11 40.84 13.38 14.78
CA ALA A 11 41.38 12.22 15.51
C ALA A 11 40.46 11.66 16.63
N LEU A 12 39.13 11.69 16.44
CA LEU A 12 38.17 11.11 17.41
C LEU A 12 37.07 10.23 16.79
N LEU A 13 37.28 9.67 15.59
CA LEU A 13 36.32 8.72 14.96
C LEU A 13 36.92 7.34 14.63
N ALA A 14 37.99 6.95 15.32
CA ALA A 14 38.52 5.59 15.26
C ALA A 14 38.43 4.94 16.65
N GLY A 15 37.24 4.47 17.01
CA GLY A 15 37.03 3.76 18.26
C GLY A 15 35.64 3.14 18.33
N CYS A 16 35.58 1.81 18.44
CA CYS A 16 34.39 0.96 18.60
C CYS A 16 33.71 0.43 17.31
N ALA A 17 34.49 -0.09 16.36
CA ALA A 17 34.03 -1.18 15.50
C ALA A 17 34.46 -2.52 16.14
N GLY A 18 33.82 -2.87 17.25
CA GLY A 18 33.96 -4.15 17.93
C GLY A 18 32.58 -4.77 18.14
N GLN A 19 31.77 -4.86 17.08
CA GLN A 19 30.54 -5.64 17.12
C GLN A 19 30.88 -7.10 16.90
N ALA A 20 30.67 -7.91 17.93
CA ALA A 20 30.69 -9.37 17.83
C ALA A 20 29.81 -9.80 16.66
N GLN A 21 30.44 -10.38 15.63
CA GLN A 21 29.72 -11.02 14.54
C GLN A 21 28.92 -12.19 15.13
N PRO A 22 27.60 -12.28 14.90
CA PRO A 22 26.92 -13.52 15.18
C PRO A 22 27.46 -14.55 14.20
N THR A 23 28.05 -15.63 14.72
CA THR A 23 28.49 -16.80 13.95
C THR A 23 27.34 -17.29 13.09
N THR A 24 27.32 -16.86 11.84
CA THR A 24 26.53 -17.49 10.81
C THR A 24 27.33 -18.69 10.34
N ASP A 25 26.66 -19.81 10.15
CA ASP A 25 27.14 -20.89 9.28
C ASP A 25 27.67 -20.24 7.99
N ASP A 26 28.99 -20.17 7.79
CA ASP A 26 29.64 -19.24 6.84
C ASP A 26 29.08 -19.39 5.41
N GLY A 27 28.68 -20.61 5.04
CA GLY A 27 28.04 -20.91 3.75
C GLY A 27 26.66 -20.28 3.57
N CYS A 28 25.85 -20.16 4.63
CA CYS A 28 24.51 -19.57 4.53
C CYS A 28 24.55 -18.07 4.32
N SER A 29 25.44 -17.37 5.02
CA SER A 29 25.66 -15.94 4.79
C SER A 29 26.15 -15.65 3.39
N GLN A 30 27.12 -16.44 2.91
CA GLN A 30 27.65 -16.29 1.55
C GLN A 30 26.56 -16.55 0.49
N ALA A 31 25.74 -17.58 0.66
CA ALA A 31 24.67 -17.89 -0.28
C ALA A 31 23.64 -16.74 -0.38
N PHE A 32 23.20 -16.19 0.76
CA PHE A 32 22.29 -15.05 0.74
C PHE A 32 22.94 -13.78 0.19
N ALA A 33 24.21 -13.51 0.51
CA ALA A 33 24.93 -12.37 -0.04
C ALA A 33 25.07 -12.46 -1.56
N ALA A 34 25.40 -13.65 -2.08
CA ALA A 34 25.47 -13.90 -3.52
C ALA A 34 24.11 -13.65 -4.20
N TRP A 35 23.01 -14.17 -3.62
CA TRP A 35 21.67 -13.91 -4.15
C TRP A 35 21.30 -12.42 -4.10
N GLN A 36 21.56 -11.75 -2.98
CA GLN A 36 21.24 -10.33 -2.82
C GLN A 36 22.02 -9.46 -3.80
N SER A 37 23.29 -9.79 -4.05
CA SER A 37 24.10 -9.11 -5.08
C SER A 37 23.52 -9.34 -6.49
N ALA A 38 23.25 -10.59 -6.87
CA ALA A 38 22.69 -10.93 -8.17
C ALA A 38 21.30 -10.30 -8.43
N SER A 39 20.47 -10.21 -7.39
CA SER A 39 19.10 -9.66 -7.47
C SER A 39 19.00 -8.15 -7.24
N ALA A 40 20.11 -7.43 -7.05
CA ALA A 40 20.08 -6.02 -6.67
C ALA A 40 19.31 -5.12 -7.65
N ALA A 41 19.44 -5.38 -8.96
CA ALA A 41 18.73 -4.62 -10.00
C ALA A 41 17.26 -5.03 -10.16
N ALA A 42 16.92 -6.26 -9.77
CA ALA A 42 15.56 -6.83 -9.83
C ALA A 42 14.82 -6.74 -8.49
N ARG A 43 15.36 -6.01 -7.51
CA ARG A 43 14.87 -5.96 -6.13
C ARG A 43 13.40 -5.57 -6.08
N ASP A 44 12.58 -6.45 -5.54
CA ASP A 44 11.20 -6.13 -5.20
C ASP A 44 11.15 -5.18 -3.99
N SER A 45 10.37 -4.11 -4.11
CA SER A 45 10.34 -3.04 -3.08
C SER A 45 9.21 -3.19 -2.07
N ARG A 46 8.33 -4.20 -2.23
CA ARG A 46 7.20 -4.46 -1.32
C ARG A 46 7.67 -4.78 0.09
N TYR A 47 8.75 -5.58 0.21
CA TYR A 47 9.30 -6.01 1.49
C TYR A 47 10.75 -5.56 1.67
N ARG A 48 11.06 -5.09 2.87
CA ARG A 48 12.37 -4.59 3.26
C ARG A 48 13.25 -5.74 3.74
N LEU A 49 14.46 -5.85 3.17
CA LEU A 49 15.53 -6.69 3.73
C LEU A 49 15.86 -6.24 5.15
N ILE A 50 15.97 -7.20 6.07
CA ILE A 50 16.32 -6.93 7.46
C ILE A 50 17.85 -7.06 7.62
N ALA A 51 18.50 -5.99 8.08
CA ALA A 51 19.95 -5.98 8.27
C ALA A 51 20.37 -7.02 9.32
N GLY A 52 21.36 -7.85 8.99
CA GLY A 52 21.87 -8.91 9.88
C GLY A 52 21.02 -10.18 9.94
N PHE A 53 19.87 -10.23 9.25
CA PHE A 53 18.97 -11.39 9.23
C PHE A 53 18.61 -11.78 7.79
N PRO A 54 19.60 -12.26 7.00
CA PRO A 54 19.38 -12.65 5.62
C PRO A 54 18.38 -13.81 5.51
N GLY A 55 17.48 -13.76 4.54
CA GLY A 55 16.41 -14.74 4.38
C GLY A 55 15.09 -14.36 5.05
N LEU A 56 15.04 -13.18 5.71
CA LEU A 56 13.85 -12.60 6.31
C LEU A 56 13.62 -11.19 5.77
N ARG A 57 12.37 -10.86 5.44
CA ARG A 57 11.96 -9.52 5.03
C ARG A 57 10.75 -9.03 5.80
N SER A 58 10.72 -7.73 6.06
CA SER A 58 9.64 -7.09 6.80
C SER A 58 8.81 -6.15 5.92
N ASP A 59 7.57 -5.95 6.30
CA ASP A 59 6.68 -4.87 5.89
C ASP A 59 6.09 -4.20 7.16
N ARG A 60 5.26 -3.16 7.00
CA ARG A 60 4.68 -2.46 8.17
C ARG A 60 3.77 -3.38 8.99
N LEU A 61 3.11 -4.34 8.35
CA LEU A 61 2.33 -5.37 9.03
C LEU A 61 3.22 -6.27 9.90
N ALA A 62 4.26 -6.88 9.32
CA ALA A 62 5.16 -7.75 10.05
C ALA A 62 5.89 -7.02 11.17
N ALA A 63 6.30 -5.76 10.96
CA ALA A 63 6.86 -4.93 12.02
C ALA A 63 5.86 -4.76 13.20
N ALA A 64 4.59 -4.47 12.89
CA ALA A 64 3.54 -4.30 13.89
C ALA A 64 3.18 -5.59 14.65
N LEU A 65 3.28 -6.75 14.00
CA LEU A 65 3.07 -8.06 14.62
C LEU A 65 4.22 -8.47 15.55
N GLY A 66 5.45 -8.04 15.23
CA GLY A 66 6.63 -8.34 16.04
C GLY A 66 6.52 -7.82 17.47
N GLU A 67 5.82 -6.70 17.67
CA GLU A 67 5.55 -6.13 19.01
C GLU A 67 4.63 -7.02 19.86
N GLN A 68 3.82 -7.90 19.25
CA GLN A 68 2.90 -8.81 19.93
C GLN A 68 3.46 -10.23 20.07
N ALA A 69 4.65 -10.50 19.54
CA ALA A 69 5.22 -11.84 19.43
C ALA A 69 5.92 -12.29 20.73
N HIS A 70 5.15 -12.49 21.80
CA HIS A 70 5.71 -12.79 23.12
C HIS A 70 5.87 -14.29 23.38
N SER A 71 4.85 -15.09 23.06
CA SER A 71 4.83 -16.55 23.29
C SER A 71 5.62 -17.32 22.24
N ALA A 72 6.04 -18.56 22.55
CA ALA A 72 6.78 -19.39 21.60
C ALA A 72 6.01 -19.61 20.28
N GLU A 73 4.69 -19.78 20.35
CA GLU A 73 3.84 -19.91 19.16
C GLU A 73 3.79 -18.63 18.34
N GLN A 74 3.60 -17.47 19.00
CA GLN A 74 3.56 -16.17 18.32
C GLN A 74 4.90 -15.85 17.64
N ARG A 75 6.02 -16.13 18.31
CA ARG A 75 7.37 -16.00 17.73
C ARG A 75 7.52 -16.85 16.48
N ARG A 76 7.05 -18.11 16.52
CA ARG A 76 7.08 -19.02 15.36
C ARG A 76 6.26 -18.47 14.20
N LEU A 77 5.04 -18.00 14.46
CA LEU A 77 4.17 -17.42 13.42
C LEU A 77 4.78 -16.16 12.82
N TRP A 78 5.34 -15.28 13.65
CA TRP A 78 5.95 -14.04 13.18
C TRP A 78 7.20 -14.30 12.34
N LEU A 79 8.07 -15.22 12.77
CA LEU A 79 9.22 -15.65 11.97
C LEU A 79 8.79 -16.30 10.64
N ALA A 80 7.68 -17.05 10.64
CA ALA A 80 7.12 -17.63 9.41
C ALA A 80 6.60 -16.54 8.46
N GLN A 81 6.00 -15.46 8.99
CA GLN A 81 5.57 -14.31 8.19
C GLN A 81 6.76 -13.60 7.53
N LEU A 82 7.83 -13.33 8.27
CA LEU A 82 9.04 -12.69 7.72
C LEU A 82 9.73 -13.55 6.64
N ALA A 83 9.74 -14.86 6.83
CA ALA A 83 10.23 -15.83 5.85
C ALA A 83 9.32 -15.93 4.62
N ALA A 84 8.00 -15.85 4.79
CA ALA A 84 7.05 -15.82 3.68
C ALA A 84 7.22 -14.55 2.83
N ASN A 85 7.39 -13.39 3.47
CA ASN A 85 7.69 -12.13 2.80
C ASN A 85 8.98 -12.22 1.96
N ASP A 86 10.04 -12.83 2.49
CA ASP A 86 11.28 -13.02 1.73
C ASP A 86 11.11 -13.97 0.54
N ARG A 87 10.44 -15.11 0.73
CA ARG A 87 10.15 -16.06 -0.37
C ARG A 87 9.32 -15.42 -1.49
N ASP A 88 8.31 -14.66 -1.12
CA ASP A 88 7.44 -13.96 -2.08
C ASP A 88 8.24 -12.94 -2.91
N ALA A 89 9.07 -12.13 -2.26
CA ALA A 89 9.94 -11.17 -2.95
C ALA A 89 11.00 -11.87 -3.82
N GLN A 90 11.58 -12.96 -3.32
CA GLN A 90 12.57 -13.76 -4.02
C GLN A 90 11.99 -14.39 -5.29
N ALA A 91 10.73 -14.85 -5.26
CA ALA A 91 10.06 -15.41 -6.44
C ALA A 91 9.92 -14.36 -7.56
N VAL A 92 9.61 -13.12 -7.21
CA VAL A 92 9.56 -11.99 -8.16
C VAL A 92 10.94 -11.66 -8.73
N GLU A 93 11.96 -11.62 -7.87
CA GLU A 93 13.36 -11.37 -8.25
C GLU A 93 13.87 -12.46 -9.20
N GLN A 94 13.63 -13.73 -8.86
CA GLN A 94 13.95 -14.89 -9.70
C GLN A 94 13.27 -14.81 -11.06
N ALA A 95 11.97 -14.52 -11.08
CA ALA A 95 11.21 -14.40 -12.32
C ALA A 95 11.80 -13.33 -13.25
N THR A 96 12.31 -12.24 -12.68
CA THR A 96 12.92 -11.13 -13.43
C THR A 96 14.32 -11.46 -13.92
N LEU A 97 15.13 -12.15 -13.11
CA LEU A 97 16.49 -12.56 -13.48
C LEU A 97 16.53 -13.73 -14.48
N GLY A 98 15.50 -14.56 -14.51
CA GLY A 98 15.49 -15.80 -15.28
C GLY A 98 16.41 -16.89 -14.75
N SER A 99 16.98 -16.71 -13.54
CA SER A 99 17.88 -17.66 -12.88
C SER A 99 17.32 -18.09 -11.53
N ALA A 100 17.39 -19.39 -11.24
CA ALA A 100 16.91 -19.93 -9.98
C ALA A 100 17.91 -19.65 -8.84
N PRO A 101 17.42 -19.27 -7.65
CA PRO A 101 18.24 -19.22 -6.46
C PRO A 101 18.73 -20.62 -6.09
N SER A 102 19.85 -20.70 -5.37
CA SER A 102 20.31 -21.96 -4.80
C SER A 102 19.26 -22.54 -3.85
N ALA A 103 18.99 -23.84 -3.97
CA ALA A 103 18.13 -24.57 -3.03
C ALA A 103 18.62 -24.45 -1.57
N ALA A 104 19.91 -24.17 -1.37
CA ALA A 104 20.49 -23.94 -0.05
C ALA A 104 19.84 -22.75 0.69
N LEU A 105 19.26 -21.77 -0.01
CA LEU A 105 18.66 -20.59 0.64
C LEU A 105 17.47 -20.97 1.52
N GLU A 106 16.65 -21.93 1.12
CA GLU A 106 15.51 -22.39 1.94
C GLU A 106 16.00 -23.09 3.20
N THR A 107 16.96 -24.02 3.07
CA THR A 107 17.59 -24.68 4.23
C THR A 107 18.23 -23.66 5.17
N CYS A 108 18.93 -22.67 4.65
CA CYS A 108 19.55 -21.60 5.44
C CYS A 108 18.52 -20.75 6.18
N ARG A 109 17.39 -20.43 5.54
CA ARG A 109 16.28 -19.71 6.17
C ARG A 109 15.71 -20.51 7.34
N GLN A 110 15.44 -21.80 7.14
CA GLN A 110 14.92 -22.68 8.20
C GLN A 110 15.88 -22.80 9.38
N ARG A 111 17.19 -22.95 9.14
CA ARG A 111 18.22 -22.96 10.20
C ARG A 111 18.22 -21.65 10.98
N GLN A 112 18.13 -20.51 10.29
CA GLN A 112 18.08 -19.21 10.94
C GLN A 112 16.82 -19.06 11.81
N GLN A 113 15.64 -19.46 11.32
CA GLN A 113 14.41 -19.44 12.10
C GLN A 113 14.51 -20.33 13.35
N ALA A 114 15.05 -21.55 13.21
CA ALA A 114 15.26 -22.45 14.35
C ALA A 114 16.18 -21.84 15.41
N ARG A 115 17.28 -21.19 15.00
CA ARG A 115 18.16 -20.46 15.91
C ARG A 115 17.45 -19.29 16.60
N LEU A 116 16.65 -18.51 15.86
CA LEU A 116 15.92 -17.36 16.40
C LEU A 116 14.85 -17.74 17.41
N LEU A 117 14.35 -18.98 17.37
CA LEU A 117 13.41 -19.48 18.37
C LEU A 117 14.09 -19.84 19.70
N THR A 118 15.38 -20.20 19.68
CA THR A 118 16.13 -20.61 20.88
C THR A 118 17.01 -19.48 21.45
N ASP A 119 17.42 -18.52 20.63
CA ASP A 119 18.24 -17.38 21.03
C ASP A 119 17.39 -16.10 21.23
N ALA A 120 17.02 -15.84 22.48
CA ALA A 120 16.18 -14.69 22.84
C ALA A 120 16.83 -13.34 22.51
N ALA A 121 18.16 -13.22 22.64
CA ALA A 121 18.88 -11.98 22.34
C ALA A 121 18.92 -11.73 20.82
N ALA A 122 19.10 -12.77 20.01
CA ALA A 122 18.99 -12.65 18.55
C ALA A 122 17.58 -12.32 18.10
N PHE A 123 16.56 -12.93 18.71
CA PHE A 123 15.15 -12.62 18.43
C PHE A 123 14.82 -11.15 18.69
N GLU A 124 15.26 -10.61 19.83
CA GLU A 124 15.02 -9.21 20.19
C GLU A 124 15.73 -8.24 19.22
N ARG A 125 16.97 -8.55 18.83
CA ARG A 125 17.66 -7.79 17.77
C ARG A 125 16.91 -7.84 16.44
N LEU A 126 16.36 -8.99 16.07
CA LEU A 126 15.53 -9.12 14.87
C LEU A 126 14.27 -8.25 14.98
N ARG A 127 13.58 -8.27 16.12
CA ARG A 127 12.38 -7.45 16.36
C ARG A 127 12.64 -5.97 16.21
N GLN A 128 13.75 -5.48 16.74
CA GLN A 128 14.16 -4.09 16.58
C GLN A 128 14.55 -3.77 15.13
N ALA A 129 15.23 -4.69 14.44
CA ALA A 129 15.67 -4.51 13.06
C ALA A 129 14.54 -4.66 12.02
N ALA A 130 13.45 -5.34 12.34
CA ALA A 130 12.32 -5.59 11.43
C ALA A 130 11.44 -4.34 11.18
N ARG A 131 11.80 -3.19 11.73
CA ARG A 131 11.10 -1.92 11.48
C ARG A 131 11.26 -1.49 10.02
N VAL A 132 10.21 -0.90 9.47
CA VAL A 132 10.22 -0.37 8.10
C VAL A 132 10.28 1.14 8.14
N GLU A 133 11.28 1.70 7.46
CA GLU A 133 11.45 3.14 7.31
C GLU A 133 10.26 3.76 6.58
N ASP A 134 9.98 5.02 6.89
CA ASP A 134 8.99 5.76 6.15
C ASP A 134 9.46 6.18 4.75
N ASP A 135 8.49 6.39 3.86
CA ASP A 135 8.70 6.88 2.50
C ASP A 135 8.98 8.38 2.37
N TYR A 136 9.31 9.06 3.48
CA TYR A 136 9.67 10.48 3.49
C TYR A 136 11.20 10.65 3.54
N ARG A 137 11.70 11.68 2.85
CA ARG A 137 13.11 12.05 2.85
C ARG A 137 13.35 13.15 3.88
N PRO A 138 14.05 12.88 5.01
CA PRO A 138 14.27 13.89 6.04
C PRO A 138 15.03 15.11 5.52
N TRP A 139 16.05 14.90 4.67
CA TRP A 139 16.84 15.98 4.08
C TRP A 139 15.97 16.94 3.25
N ALA A 140 14.94 16.43 2.57
CA ALA A 140 14.08 17.23 1.73
C ALA A 140 13.18 18.15 2.56
N ARG A 141 12.74 17.70 3.74
CA ARG A 141 12.02 18.55 4.69
C ARG A 141 12.90 19.65 5.27
N TRP A 142 14.15 19.31 5.57
CA TRP A 142 15.11 20.26 6.14
C TRP A 142 15.53 21.32 5.11
N LEU A 143 16.06 20.91 3.95
CA LEU A 143 16.47 21.84 2.88
C LEU A 143 15.29 22.57 2.24
N GLY A 144 14.11 21.94 2.20
CA GLY A 144 12.90 22.54 1.64
C GLY A 144 12.18 23.50 2.58
N LEU A 145 12.72 23.76 3.78
CA LEU A 145 12.10 24.61 4.79
C LEU A 145 10.65 24.20 5.07
N TYR A 146 10.42 22.90 5.29
CA TYR A 146 9.08 22.30 5.48
C TYR A 146 8.13 23.11 6.38
N PRO A 147 8.56 23.69 7.52
CA PRO A 147 7.67 24.50 8.36
C PRO A 147 7.04 25.70 7.64
N LEU A 148 7.70 26.25 6.61
CA LEU A 148 7.18 27.34 5.79
C LEU A 148 6.23 26.85 4.68
N ALA A 149 6.46 25.65 4.15
CA ALA A 149 5.62 25.05 3.12
C ALA A 149 4.33 24.42 3.69
N ALA A 150 4.39 23.89 4.92
CA ALA A 150 3.26 23.19 5.55
C ALA A 150 1.95 24.02 5.63
N PRO A 151 1.95 25.32 5.94
CA PRO A 151 0.74 26.14 5.90
C PRO A 151 0.09 26.22 4.50
N VAL A 152 0.91 26.24 3.43
CA VAL A 152 0.43 26.26 2.04
C VAL A 152 -0.27 24.94 1.71
N TYR A 153 0.35 23.81 2.05
CA TYR A 153 -0.26 22.49 1.86
C TYR A 153 -1.57 22.38 2.64
N ARG A 154 -1.58 22.83 3.90
CA ARG A 154 -2.78 22.81 4.74
C ARG A 154 -3.94 23.57 4.10
N ARG A 155 -3.69 24.76 3.54
CA ARG A 155 -4.71 25.53 2.82
C ARG A 155 -5.26 24.79 1.59
N ALA A 156 -4.37 24.20 0.78
CA ALA A 156 -4.79 23.44 -0.40
C ALA A 156 -5.62 22.21 -0.02
N ILE A 157 -5.21 21.48 1.02
CA ILE A 157 -5.93 20.32 1.55
C ILE A 157 -7.30 20.73 2.08
N THR A 158 -7.40 21.80 2.87
CA THR A 158 -8.68 22.30 3.39
C THR A 158 -9.62 22.75 2.27
N ALA A 159 -9.09 23.42 1.24
CA ALA A 159 -9.90 23.82 0.08
C ALA A 159 -10.46 22.60 -0.68
N TRP A 160 -9.63 21.58 -0.92
CA TRP A 160 -10.06 20.31 -1.51
C TRP A 160 -11.12 19.61 -0.64
N GLN A 161 -10.92 19.56 0.68
CA GLN A 161 -11.90 18.94 1.60
C GLN A 161 -13.23 19.67 1.60
N ALA A 162 -13.23 21.00 1.54
CA ALA A 162 -14.45 21.79 1.43
C ALA A 162 -15.17 21.52 0.10
N GLU A 163 -14.44 21.43 -1.02
CA GLU A 163 -15.01 21.05 -2.32
C GLU A 163 -15.64 19.66 -2.27
N SER A 164 -14.95 18.67 -1.70
CA SER A 164 -15.46 17.31 -1.55
C SER A 164 -16.69 17.25 -0.63
N ALA A 165 -16.72 18.03 0.45
CA ALA A 165 -17.87 18.10 1.35
C ALA A 165 -19.10 18.76 0.72
N ALA A 166 -18.89 19.68 -0.24
CA ALA A 166 -19.95 20.34 -1.00
C ALA A 166 -20.43 19.54 -2.23
N ALA A 167 -19.77 18.42 -2.54
CA ALA A 167 -20.15 17.57 -3.65
C ALA A 167 -21.60 17.07 -3.49
N ARG A 168 -22.29 16.88 -4.61
CA ARG A 168 -23.65 16.35 -4.66
C ARG A 168 -23.66 15.07 -5.49
N ALA A 169 -24.60 14.20 -5.18
CA ALA A 169 -24.84 12.98 -5.95
C ALA A 169 -25.00 13.31 -7.45
N PRO A 170 -24.17 12.74 -8.34
CA PRO A 170 -24.32 12.97 -9.76
C PRO A 170 -25.62 12.33 -10.28
N ALA A 171 -26.18 12.92 -11.34
CA ALA A 171 -27.25 12.31 -12.12
C ALA A 171 -26.65 11.27 -13.08
N ASP A 172 -27.21 10.06 -13.10
CA ASP A 172 -26.90 9.06 -14.13
C ASP A 172 -27.36 9.60 -15.50
N GLY A 173 -26.62 9.30 -16.56
CA GLY A 173 -26.81 9.86 -17.89
C GLY A 173 -25.74 9.39 -18.87
N PRO A 174 -25.95 9.54 -20.20
CA PRO A 174 -25.17 8.91 -21.27
C PRO A 174 -23.64 9.06 -21.13
N GLN A 175 -23.16 10.12 -20.47
CA GLN A 175 -21.75 10.39 -20.22
C GLN A 175 -21.05 9.41 -19.26
N TRP A 176 -21.76 8.60 -18.46
CA TRP A 176 -21.10 7.66 -17.55
C TRP A 176 -20.85 6.30 -18.21
N LEU A 177 -19.61 5.84 -18.17
CA LEU A 177 -19.18 4.46 -18.41
C LEU A 177 -19.42 3.64 -17.15
N ASN A 178 -20.23 2.59 -17.27
CA ASN A 178 -20.59 1.75 -16.15
C ASN A 178 -19.78 0.46 -16.16
N TYR A 179 -19.18 0.13 -15.04
CA TYR A 179 -18.46 -1.12 -14.83
C TYR A 179 -18.99 -1.87 -13.61
N GLN A 180 -19.09 -3.19 -13.73
CA GLN A 180 -19.63 -4.06 -12.70
C GLN A 180 -18.74 -5.27 -12.42
N PRO A 181 -18.78 -5.83 -11.19
CA PRO A 181 -18.13 -7.10 -10.91
C PRO A 181 -18.74 -8.24 -11.70
N PRO A 182 -17.99 -9.34 -11.92
CA PRO A 182 -18.55 -10.55 -12.51
C PRO A 182 -19.66 -11.11 -11.61
N ALA A 183 -20.78 -11.51 -12.22
CA ALA A 183 -21.91 -12.07 -11.52
C ALA A 183 -21.48 -13.32 -10.73
N ARG A 184 -21.41 -13.19 -9.41
CA ARG A 184 -21.11 -14.27 -8.49
C ARG A 184 -21.99 -14.15 -7.26
N THR A 185 -22.70 -15.23 -6.94
CA THR A 185 -23.34 -15.36 -5.65
C THR A 185 -22.24 -15.47 -4.59
N ALA A 186 -22.18 -14.50 -3.69
CA ALA A 186 -21.29 -14.56 -2.53
C ALA A 186 -22.06 -15.25 -1.40
N PRO A 187 -21.67 -16.45 -0.97
CA PRO A 187 -22.31 -17.09 0.18
C PRO A 187 -22.08 -16.23 1.45
N PRO A 188 -22.95 -16.35 2.46
CA PRO A 188 -22.70 -15.78 3.77
C PRO A 188 -21.33 -16.22 4.30
N VAL A 189 -20.58 -15.28 4.85
CA VAL A 189 -19.26 -15.56 5.41
C VAL A 189 -19.43 -15.82 6.91
N ALA A 190 -19.07 -17.03 7.35
CA ALA A 190 -18.98 -17.37 8.76
C ALA A 190 -17.91 -16.52 9.47
N ALA A 191 -17.90 -16.54 10.81
CA ALA A 191 -16.88 -15.84 11.59
C ALA A 191 -15.47 -16.26 11.17
N LEU A 192 -14.58 -15.28 11.01
CA LEU A 192 -13.20 -15.53 10.60
C LEU A 192 -12.41 -16.16 11.76
N ALA A 193 -11.68 -17.23 11.47
CA ALA A 193 -10.69 -17.76 12.40
C ALA A 193 -9.58 -16.74 12.62
N HIS A 194 -8.97 -16.75 13.80
CA HIS A 194 -7.82 -15.90 14.11
C HIS A 194 -6.63 -16.78 14.46
N ASP A 195 -5.42 -16.36 14.06
CA ASP A 195 -4.19 -17.02 14.50
C ASP A 195 -3.74 -16.54 15.90
N ALA A 196 -2.65 -17.09 16.42
CA ALA A 196 -2.14 -16.71 17.75
C ALA A 196 -1.53 -15.29 17.82
N LEU A 197 -1.31 -14.64 16.66
CA LEU A 197 -1.00 -13.21 16.57
C LEU A 197 -2.27 -12.34 16.50
N GLY A 198 -3.45 -12.97 16.54
CA GLY A 198 -4.74 -12.31 16.50
C GLY A 198 -5.13 -11.81 15.11
N LEU A 199 -4.48 -12.24 14.04
CA LEU A 199 -4.87 -11.86 12.68
C LEU A 199 -6.08 -12.68 12.21
N PRO A 200 -7.14 -12.05 11.65
CA PRO A 200 -8.18 -12.78 10.95
C PRO A 200 -7.61 -13.49 9.72
N GLN A 201 -7.84 -14.80 9.63
CA GLN A 201 -7.35 -15.72 8.60
C GLN A 201 -8.52 -16.28 7.78
N PRO A 202 -8.93 -15.60 6.68
CA PRO A 202 -9.94 -16.15 5.79
C PRO A 202 -9.38 -17.33 4.99
N ASP A 203 -10.12 -18.43 4.96
CA ASP A 203 -9.84 -19.52 4.02
C ASP A 203 -10.09 -19.10 2.55
N ALA A 204 -9.81 -19.99 1.60
CA ALA A 204 -9.94 -19.68 0.17
C ALA A 204 -11.39 -19.35 -0.25
N ALA A 205 -12.39 -20.05 0.31
CA ALA A 205 -13.80 -19.84 0.00
C ALA A 205 -14.31 -18.54 0.62
N GLN A 206 -13.99 -18.29 1.89
CA GLN A 206 -14.27 -17.04 2.59
C GLN A 206 -13.64 -15.85 1.86
N ARG A 207 -12.36 -15.96 1.46
CA ARG A 207 -11.66 -14.93 0.68
C ARG A 207 -12.37 -14.63 -0.63
N GLN A 208 -12.78 -15.65 -1.38
CA GLN A 208 -13.51 -15.46 -2.64
C GLN A 208 -14.87 -14.79 -2.42
N ALA A 209 -15.62 -15.24 -1.40
CA ALA A 209 -16.93 -14.68 -1.05
C ALA A 209 -16.81 -13.21 -0.61
N LEU A 210 -15.84 -12.89 0.25
CA LEU A 210 -15.56 -11.53 0.71
C LEU A 210 -15.21 -10.60 -0.45
N PHE A 211 -14.31 -11.01 -1.36
CA PHE A 211 -13.96 -10.18 -2.51
C PHE A 211 -15.15 -9.96 -3.44
N ALA A 212 -15.97 -10.98 -3.68
CA ALA A 212 -17.16 -10.87 -4.53
C ALA A 212 -18.22 -9.95 -3.90
N ARG A 213 -18.48 -10.10 -2.59
CA ARG A 213 -19.47 -9.31 -1.85
C ARG A 213 -19.18 -7.82 -1.85
N HIS A 214 -17.91 -7.45 -1.73
CA HIS A 214 -17.48 -6.06 -1.55
C HIS A 214 -16.90 -5.41 -2.83
N ALA A 215 -16.91 -6.12 -3.96
CA ALA A 215 -16.41 -5.58 -5.22
C ALA A 215 -17.30 -4.40 -5.68
N PRO A 216 -16.71 -3.21 -5.89
CA PRO A 216 -17.51 -2.01 -6.18
C PRO A 216 -18.02 -1.98 -7.61
N GLN A 217 -19.14 -1.29 -7.83
CA GLN A 217 -19.49 -0.82 -9.17
C GLN A 217 -18.83 0.52 -9.43
N LEU A 218 -18.49 0.82 -10.69
CA LEU A 218 -17.90 2.09 -11.07
C LEU A 218 -18.74 2.78 -12.14
N LEU A 219 -18.94 4.06 -11.94
CA LEU A 219 -19.50 4.97 -12.92
C LEU A 219 -18.44 6.04 -13.17
N ILE A 220 -17.88 6.05 -14.37
CA ILE A 220 -16.78 6.95 -14.73
C ILE A 220 -17.27 7.90 -15.82
N GLU A 221 -17.22 9.20 -15.55
CA GLU A 221 -17.57 10.20 -16.56
C GLU A 221 -16.60 10.11 -17.74
N GLN A 222 -17.13 9.94 -18.94
CA GLN A 222 -16.34 9.77 -20.15
C GLN A 222 -16.09 11.12 -20.81
N ARG A 223 -14.82 11.55 -20.81
CA ARG A 223 -14.33 12.72 -21.55
C ARG A 223 -13.39 12.34 -22.68
N SER A 224 -12.73 11.19 -22.57
CA SER A 224 -11.75 10.70 -23.53
C SER A 224 -11.60 9.17 -23.44
N ARG A 225 -10.65 8.60 -24.19
CA ARG A 225 -10.25 7.20 -24.02
C ARG A 225 -9.49 6.93 -22.73
N ALA A 226 -8.92 7.97 -22.08
CA ALA A 226 -8.17 7.81 -20.85
C ALA A 226 -9.05 7.35 -19.67
N ASP A 227 -10.36 7.60 -19.74
CA ASP A 227 -11.35 7.28 -18.70
C ASP A 227 -11.78 5.80 -18.70
N ARG A 228 -11.16 4.97 -19.54
CA ARG A 228 -11.43 3.53 -19.61
C ARG A 228 -10.53 2.77 -18.66
N ILE A 229 -11.15 1.87 -17.89
CA ILE A 229 -10.40 0.93 -17.03
C ILE A 229 -9.60 0.00 -17.93
N GLY A 230 -8.35 -0.20 -17.57
CA GLY A 230 -7.46 -1.13 -18.27
C GLY A 230 -6.36 -1.66 -17.37
N SER A 231 -5.31 -2.17 -18.00
CA SER A 231 -4.19 -2.83 -17.34
C SER A 231 -2.85 -2.31 -17.88
N PRO A 232 -1.91 -1.91 -17.01
CA PRO A 232 -0.55 -1.63 -17.43
C PRO A 232 0.16 -2.94 -17.81
N GLY A 233 1.06 -2.87 -18.80
CA GLY A 233 1.84 -4.00 -19.28
C GLY A 233 3.06 -3.53 -20.06
N PHE A 234 3.71 -4.46 -20.77
CA PHE A 234 4.79 -4.15 -21.71
C PHE A 234 4.42 -4.60 -23.13
N ALA A 235 4.84 -3.84 -24.13
CA ALA A 235 4.72 -4.18 -25.54
C ALA A 235 5.89 -5.07 -26.01
N GLY A 236 5.82 -5.55 -27.25
CA GLY A 236 6.85 -6.41 -27.86
C GLY A 236 8.22 -5.74 -28.01
N ASP A 237 8.27 -4.41 -27.96
CA ASP A 237 9.48 -3.59 -27.95
C ASP A 237 10.02 -3.30 -26.53
N GLY A 238 9.35 -3.79 -25.49
CA GLY A 238 9.72 -3.61 -24.08
C GLY A 238 9.28 -2.30 -23.45
N ARG A 239 8.61 -1.41 -24.20
CA ARG A 239 8.05 -0.16 -23.64
C ARG A 239 6.78 -0.47 -22.86
N ARG A 240 6.46 0.38 -21.86
CA ARG A 240 5.18 0.29 -21.16
C ARG A 240 4.05 0.49 -22.18
N ARG A 241 3.03 -0.34 -22.06
CA ARG A 241 1.75 -0.21 -22.76
C ARG A 241 0.60 -0.20 -21.76
N PHE A 242 -0.55 0.26 -22.21
CA PHE A 242 -1.80 0.18 -21.48
C PHE A 242 -2.84 -0.55 -22.33
N ALA A 243 -3.48 -1.58 -21.77
CA ALA A 243 -4.52 -2.35 -22.45
C ALA A 243 -5.89 -2.03 -21.84
N ASP A 244 -6.77 -1.39 -22.60
CA ASP A 244 -8.09 -0.88 -22.16
C ASP A 244 -9.29 -1.68 -22.69
N ILE A 245 -9.03 -2.83 -23.33
CA ILE A 245 -10.06 -3.71 -23.91
C ILE A 245 -10.58 -4.71 -22.87
N GLU A 246 -9.73 -5.14 -21.94
CA GLU A 246 -10.06 -6.03 -20.83
C GLU A 246 -9.96 -5.25 -19.51
N PRO A 247 -11.05 -4.64 -19.02
CA PRO A 247 -11.01 -3.93 -17.75
C PRO A 247 -10.72 -4.93 -16.62
N ARG A 248 -9.72 -4.61 -15.79
CA ARG A 248 -9.32 -5.46 -14.66
C ARG A 248 -9.38 -4.69 -13.36
N LEU A 249 -9.84 -5.41 -12.34
CA LEU A 249 -9.72 -5.07 -10.94
C LEU A 249 -8.60 -5.92 -10.35
N TYR A 250 -7.57 -5.26 -9.84
CA TYR A 250 -6.50 -5.92 -9.09
C TYR A 250 -6.88 -6.00 -7.62
N ARG A 251 -6.65 -7.14 -6.98
CA ARG A 251 -7.05 -7.35 -5.58
C ARG A 251 -5.98 -8.01 -4.74
N GLN A 252 -5.99 -7.69 -3.45
CA GLN A 252 -5.20 -8.36 -2.43
C GLN A 252 -5.81 -8.15 -1.04
N LEU A 253 -5.34 -8.95 -0.08
CA LEU A 253 -5.66 -8.76 1.33
C LEU A 253 -4.67 -7.79 1.99
N GLY A 254 -5.14 -7.16 3.06
CA GLY A 254 -4.35 -6.38 4.00
C GLY A 254 -4.96 -6.46 5.39
N TRP A 255 -4.34 -5.81 6.36
CA TRP A 255 -4.81 -5.80 7.74
C TRP A 255 -4.55 -4.44 8.38
N SER A 256 -5.42 -4.04 9.29
CA SER A 256 -5.21 -2.86 10.12
C SER A 256 -5.69 -3.11 11.54
N ARG A 257 -5.24 -2.28 12.47
CA ARG A 257 -5.72 -2.24 13.83
C ARG A 257 -6.73 -1.12 14.03
N LEU A 258 -7.82 -1.46 14.72
CA LEU A 258 -8.80 -0.53 15.25
C LEU A 258 -9.04 -0.87 16.71
N ASN A 259 -8.79 0.09 17.60
CA ASN A 259 -8.89 -0.10 19.05
C ASN A 259 -8.16 -1.36 19.56
N GLY A 260 -6.94 -1.57 19.07
CA GLY A 260 -6.08 -2.70 19.47
C GLY A 260 -6.47 -4.05 18.86
N ARG A 261 -7.54 -4.13 18.06
CA ARG A 261 -7.98 -5.36 17.40
C ARG A 261 -7.61 -5.37 15.93
N TRP A 262 -7.21 -6.52 15.41
CA TRP A 262 -6.91 -6.69 13.99
C TRP A 262 -8.18 -6.89 13.16
N HIS A 263 -8.25 -6.18 12.04
CA HIS A 263 -9.32 -6.25 11.08
C HIS A 263 -8.77 -6.60 9.71
N LEU A 264 -9.46 -7.52 9.03
CA LEU A 264 -9.14 -7.87 7.64
C LEU A 264 -9.51 -6.71 6.72
N GLN A 265 -8.65 -6.43 5.75
CA GLN A 265 -8.88 -5.47 4.70
C GLN A 265 -8.91 -6.13 3.32
N LEU A 266 -9.85 -5.70 2.48
CA LEU A 266 -9.92 -6.05 1.07
C LEU A 266 -9.48 -4.83 0.26
N ILE A 267 -8.46 -4.98 -0.58
CA ILE A 267 -7.93 -3.91 -1.42
C ILE A 267 -8.31 -4.20 -2.86
N TYR A 268 -8.87 -3.19 -3.52
CA TYR A 268 -9.28 -3.19 -4.92
C TYR A 268 -8.56 -2.04 -5.63
N GLN A 269 -7.84 -2.33 -6.71
CA GLN A 269 -7.11 -1.33 -7.48
C GLN A 269 -7.51 -1.38 -8.95
N PHE A 270 -7.83 -0.20 -9.49
CA PHE A 270 -8.10 0.05 -10.90
C PHE A 270 -7.03 0.94 -11.48
N TRP A 271 -6.77 0.77 -12.78
CA TRP A 271 -5.84 1.59 -13.54
C TRP A 271 -6.53 2.25 -14.73
N PHE A 272 -6.01 3.43 -15.06
CA PHE A 272 -6.32 4.25 -16.22
C PHE A 272 -5.02 4.58 -16.97
N ALA A 273 -5.13 4.86 -18.26
CA ALA A 273 -3.96 5.05 -19.11
C ALA A 273 -3.12 6.27 -18.69
N GLN A 274 -3.77 7.33 -18.24
CA GLN A 274 -3.15 8.62 -17.92
C GLN A 274 -4.14 9.54 -17.21
N ARG A 275 -3.63 10.60 -16.57
CA ARG A 275 -4.38 11.82 -16.30
C ARG A 275 -4.05 12.83 -17.41
N PRO A 276 -4.91 13.06 -18.43
CA PRO A 276 -4.63 14.00 -19.50
C PRO A 276 -4.42 15.41 -18.94
N ALA A 277 -3.56 16.19 -19.60
CA ALA A 277 -3.38 17.59 -19.25
C ALA A 277 -4.63 18.40 -19.59
N ALA A 278 -5.18 19.12 -18.61
CA ALA A 278 -6.26 20.07 -18.86
C ALA A 278 -5.76 21.33 -19.61
N HIS A 279 -4.47 21.65 -19.45
CA HIS A 279 -3.78 22.78 -20.08
C HIS A 279 -2.26 22.53 -20.11
N PRO A 280 -1.46 23.26 -20.91
CA PRO A 280 -0.02 22.98 -21.11
C PRO A 280 0.84 22.95 -19.84
N LEU A 281 0.46 23.68 -18.78
CA LEU A 281 1.19 23.74 -17.50
C LEU A 281 0.51 22.93 -16.38
N ASP A 282 -0.26 21.90 -16.73
CA ASP A 282 -0.92 21.06 -15.74
C ASP A 282 0.08 20.18 -14.99
N LEU A 283 0.42 20.58 -13.77
CA LEU A 283 1.45 19.93 -12.96
C LEU A 283 1.10 18.49 -12.52
N TYR A 284 -0.18 18.13 -12.60
CA TYR A 284 -0.72 16.86 -12.14
C TYR A 284 -0.91 15.86 -13.29
N ALA A 285 -0.73 16.29 -14.55
CA ALA A 285 -0.89 15.43 -15.72
C ALA A 285 0.27 14.44 -15.90
N GLY A 286 -0.02 13.28 -16.48
CA GLY A 286 1.01 12.31 -16.85
C GLY A 286 0.47 10.90 -17.06
N GLU A 287 1.38 9.97 -17.36
CA GLU A 287 1.05 8.57 -17.63
C GLU A 287 0.64 7.81 -16.37
N LEU A 288 -0.29 6.87 -16.57
CA LEU A 288 -0.97 6.07 -15.57
C LEU A 288 -1.69 6.90 -14.51
N ASP A 289 -2.90 6.46 -14.21
CA ASP A 289 -3.68 6.95 -13.09
C ASP A 289 -4.49 5.79 -12.52
N GLY A 290 -5.15 5.96 -11.39
CA GLY A 290 -5.91 4.85 -10.83
C GLY A 290 -6.73 5.20 -9.60
N LEU A 291 -7.42 4.19 -9.10
CA LEU A 291 -8.12 4.26 -7.82
C LEU A 291 -7.78 3.01 -7.02
N ILE A 292 -7.39 3.20 -5.76
CA ILE A 292 -7.34 2.15 -4.76
C ILE A 292 -8.54 2.37 -3.84
N TRP A 293 -9.43 1.39 -3.80
CA TRP A 293 -10.55 1.29 -2.89
C TRP A 293 -10.27 0.20 -1.88
N ARG A 294 -10.33 0.53 -0.59
CA ARG A 294 -10.08 -0.43 0.48
C ARG A 294 -11.28 -0.54 1.40
N VAL A 295 -11.55 -1.76 1.82
CA VAL A 295 -12.66 -2.12 2.70
C VAL A 295 -12.08 -2.72 3.97
N THR A 296 -12.36 -2.14 5.12
CA THR A 296 -11.99 -2.70 6.44
C THR A 296 -13.20 -3.40 7.04
N LEU A 297 -13.05 -4.67 7.41
CA LEU A 297 -14.17 -5.55 7.76
C LEU A 297 -14.34 -5.73 9.27
N ASP A 298 -15.58 -6.00 9.70
CA ASP A 298 -15.88 -6.61 11.00
C ASP A 298 -15.70 -8.14 10.96
N GLU A 299 -15.93 -8.79 12.10
CA GLU A 299 -15.83 -10.25 12.26
C GLU A 299 -16.81 -11.05 11.40
N ARG A 300 -17.90 -10.42 10.96
CA ARG A 300 -18.95 -11.01 10.10
C ARG A 300 -18.74 -10.67 8.63
N GLY A 301 -17.59 -10.07 8.29
CA GLY A 301 -17.26 -9.68 6.93
C GLY A 301 -18.14 -8.55 6.37
N ARG A 302 -18.74 -7.71 7.22
CA ARG A 302 -19.36 -6.44 6.80
C ARG A 302 -18.31 -5.32 6.85
N ALA A 303 -18.45 -4.31 6.01
CA ALA A 303 -17.59 -3.15 6.06
C ALA A 303 -17.86 -2.35 7.33
N LEU A 304 -16.80 -2.01 8.07
CA LEU A 304 -16.80 -0.99 9.12
C LEU A 304 -16.44 0.38 8.55
N LEU A 305 -15.56 0.39 7.56
CA LEU A 305 -14.99 1.57 6.94
C LEU A 305 -14.60 1.22 5.52
N TYR A 306 -14.80 2.16 4.62
CA TYR A 306 -14.10 2.21 3.35
C TYR A 306 -13.15 3.40 3.31
N ASP A 307 -12.09 3.27 2.54
CA ASP A 307 -11.20 4.39 2.26
C ASP A 307 -10.59 4.29 0.87
N SER A 308 -10.27 5.45 0.31
CA SER A 308 -9.76 5.53 -1.06
C SER A 308 -8.51 6.38 -1.14
N ILE A 309 -7.58 5.98 -1.98
CA ILE A 309 -6.49 6.82 -2.49
C ILE A 309 -6.38 6.62 -3.99
N HIS A 310 -5.71 7.54 -4.65
CA HIS A 310 -5.09 7.26 -5.94
C HIS A 310 -3.77 6.49 -5.73
N PRO A 311 -3.28 5.70 -6.71
CA PRO A 311 -1.99 5.00 -6.58
C PRO A 311 -0.78 5.93 -6.41
N CYS A 312 -0.92 7.27 -6.52
CA CYS A 312 0.10 8.19 -6.04
C CYS A 312 0.20 8.33 -4.51
N GLY A 313 -0.82 7.90 -3.76
CA GLY A 313 -1.00 8.16 -2.32
C GLY A 313 -1.84 9.41 -2.00
N CYS A 314 -2.19 10.16 -3.03
CA CYS A 314 -2.96 11.39 -2.99
C CYS A 314 -4.47 11.13 -2.72
N TRP A 315 -5.19 12.17 -2.25
CA TRP A 315 -6.65 12.19 -1.99
C TRP A 315 -7.19 11.11 -1.04
N HIS A 316 -6.49 10.87 0.06
CA HIS A 316 -6.97 9.92 1.07
C HIS A 316 -8.27 10.41 1.73
N ALA A 317 -9.36 9.68 1.52
CA ALA A 317 -10.70 9.97 2.03
C ALA A 317 -11.33 8.73 2.69
N PHE A 318 -12.19 8.96 3.68
CA PHE A 318 -12.90 7.93 4.44
C PHE A 318 -14.39 7.91 4.12
N PHE A 319 -14.99 6.72 4.11
CA PHE A 319 -16.43 6.53 3.92
C PHE A 319 -16.96 5.51 4.92
N LEU A 320 -17.93 5.92 5.71
CA LEU A 320 -18.53 5.11 6.76
C LEU A 320 -19.90 4.60 6.29
N PRO A 321 -20.14 3.28 6.26
CA PRO A 321 -21.50 2.75 6.14
C PRO A 321 -22.47 3.37 7.16
N ALA A 322 -23.76 3.38 6.83
CA ALA A 322 -24.82 3.94 7.68
C ALA A 322 -24.78 3.32 9.10
N ASP A 323 -24.61 2.00 9.14
CA ASP A 323 -24.52 1.14 10.32
C ASP A 323 -23.12 1.06 10.94
N SER A 324 -22.14 1.83 10.44
CA SER A 324 -20.80 1.82 11.01
C SER A 324 -20.78 2.43 12.42
N PRO A 325 -20.25 1.70 13.44
CA PRO A 325 -20.13 2.19 14.81
C PRO A 325 -18.93 3.12 15.01
N LEU A 326 -18.16 3.40 13.96
CA LEU A 326 -16.97 4.23 14.06
C LEU A 326 -17.32 5.73 14.10
N ARG A 327 -16.61 6.46 14.95
CA ARG A 327 -16.58 7.92 14.96
C ARG A 327 -15.23 8.42 14.51
N LEU A 328 -15.27 9.37 13.58
CA LEU A 328 -14.09 10.08 13.11
C LEU A 328 -13.49 10.93 14.23
N ARG A 329 -12.18 10.92 14.30
CA ARG A 329 -11.30 11.77 15.09
C ARG A 329 -10.34 12.43 14.12
N GLN A 330 -10.00 13.69 14.36
CA GLN A 330 -9.01 14.42 13.57
C GLN A 330 -7.82 14.74 14.48
N PRO A 331 -6.74 13.93 14.47
CA PRO A 331 -5.59 14.19 15.31
C PRO A 331 -4.90 15.49 14.89
N ALA A 332 -4.67 16.40 15.84
CA ALA A 332 -4.15 17.74 15.56
C ALA A 332 -2.77 17.76 14.85
N GLN A 333 -1.94 16.74 15.11
CA GLN A 333 -0.59 16.61 14.55
C GLN A 333 -0.55 15.86 13.21
N ALA A 334 -1.67 15.26 12.80
CA ALA A 334 -1.78 14.54 11.53
C ALA A 334 -2.46 15.41 10.46
N GLU A 335 -2.34 15.01 9.20
CA GLU A 335 -3.13 15.60 8.13
C GLU A 335 -4.60 15.28 8.31
N ALA A 336 -5.47 16.30 8.34
CA ALA A 336 -6.90 16.08 8.41
C ALA A 336 -7.39 15.27 7.21
N ARG A 337 -8.42 14.44 7.39
CA ARG A 337 -9.02 13.61 6.32
C ARG A 337 -10.48 13.95 6.07
N SER A 338 -10.91 13.96 4.82
CA SER A 338 -12.34 14.00 4.52
C SER A 338 -13.00 12.69 4.95
N ALA A 339 -14.22 12.77 5.48
CA ALA A 339 -15.01 11.60 5.82
C ALA A 339 -16.48 11.84 5.50
N LEU A 340 -17.12 10.85 4.89
CA LEU A 340 -18.55 10.89 4.58
C LEU A 340 -19.25 9.67 5.19
N ARG A 341 -20.42 9.88 5.80
CA ARG A 341 -21.31 8.76 6.16
C ARG A 341 -22.24 8.49 4.99
N LEU A 342 -22.28 7.24 4.57
CA LEU A 342 -23.04 6.77 3.43
C LEU A 342 -24.43 6.30 3.87
N ASP A 343 -25.41 6.44 2.98
CA ASP A 343 -26.74 5.85 3.15
C ASP A 343 -26.79 4.42 2.56
N ILE A 344 -25.80 3.60 2.94
CA ILE A 344 -25.74 2.17 2.62
C ILE A 344 -25.25 1.39 3.83
N ALA A 345 -25.79 0.19 4.02
CA ALA A 345 -25.29 -0.73 5.03
C ALA A 345 -23.96 -1.35 4.61
N GLY A 346 -23.09 -1.65 5.58
CA GLY A 346 -21.76 -2.23 5.34
C GLY A 346 -21.78 -3.63 4.74
N GLY A 347 -22.96 -4.24 4.60
CA GLY A 347 -23.15 -5.49 3.87
C GLY A 347 -23.28 -5.34 2.35
N THR A 348 -23.42 -4.11 1.85
CA THR A 348 -23.73 -3.78 0.45
C THR A 348 -22.52 -3.18 -0.24
N ALA A 349 -22.10 -3.75 -1.38
CA ALA A 349 -21.04 -3.15 -2.20
C ALA A 349 -21.47 -1.77 -2.75
N PRO A 350 -20.65 -0.72 -2.58
CA PRO A 350 -20.97 0.61 -3.06
C PRO A 350 -20.83 0.73 -4.59
N SER A 351 -21.42 1.79 -5.11
CA SER A 351 -21.15 2.36 -6.43
C SER A 351 -20.26 3.59 -6.28
N LEU A 352 -19.19 3.63 -7.06
CA LEU A 352 -18.16 4.66 -7.03
C LEU A 352 -18.29 5.56 -8.26
N TRP A 353 -18.48 6.85 -8.06
CA TRP A 353 -18.63 7.83 -9.14
C TRP A 353 -17.32 8.59 -9.33
N LEU A 354 -16.68 8.45 -10.48
CA LEU A 354 -15.38 9.04 -10.77
C LEU A 354 -15.49 10.11 -11.84
N ARG A 355 -14.82 11.24 -11.62
CA ARG A 355 -14.70 12.32 -12.61
C ARG A 355 -13.84 11.90 -13.79
N GLY A 356 -14.23 12.32 -14.99
CA GLY A 356 -13.44 12.11 -16.20
C GLY A 356 -12.23 13.02 -16.25
N GLY A 357 -11.11 12.49 -16.75
CA GLY A 357 -9.83 13.15 -16.92
C GLY A 357 -8.89 12.95 -15.75
N ASP A 358 -9.36 13.12 -14.51
CA ASP A 358 -8.52 12.99 -13.31
C ASP A 358 -8.97 11.90 -12.34
N HIS A 359 -9.98 11.11 -12.71
CA HIS A 359 -10.42 9.91 -11.98
C HIS A 359 -10.68 10.15 -10.49
N ARG A 360 -10.97 11.39 -10.10
CA ARG A 360 -11.23 11.75 -8.70
C ARG A 360 -12.57 11.15 -8.30
N LEU A 361 -12.61 10.49 -7.15
CA LEU A 361 -13.85 9.99 -6.56
C LEU A 361 -14.74 11.20 -6.17
N LEU A 362 -15.85 11.34 -6.88
CA LEU A 362 -16.83 12.42 -6.69
C LEU A 362 -17.88 12.06 -5.65
N TRP A 363 -18.35 10.82 -5.68
CA TRP A 363 -19.47 10.37 -4.86
C TRP A 363 -19.42 8.86 -4.63
N VAL A 364 -20.02 8.43 -3.52
CA VAL A 364 -20.17 7.01 -3.15
C VAL A 364 -21.59 6.81 -2.64
N ASP A 365 -22.30 5.83 -3.20
CA ASP A 365 -23.66 5.50 -2.78
C ASP A 365 -24.01 4.03 -3.11
N GLY A 366 -25.29 3.66 -2.93
CA GLY A 366 -25.80 2.33 -3.26
C GLY A 366 -26.57 2.27 -4.59
N ARG A 367 -26.63 3.36 -5.36
CA ARG A 367 -27.43 3.42 -6.59
C ARG A 367 -26.78 2.53 -7.64
N ARG A 368 -27.59 1.72 -8.33
CA ARG A 368 -27.13 0.89 -9.44
C ARG A 368 -27.35 1.64 -10.75
N PRO A 369 -26.42 1.53 -11.72
CA PRO A 369 -26.60 2.18 -13.02
C PRO A 369 -27.85 1.63 -13.71
N ALA A 370 -28.62 2.51 -14.34
CA ALA A 370 -29.78 2.08 -15.13
C ALA A 370 -29.36 1.51 -16.50
N ARG A 371 -28.14 1.82 -16.95
CA ARG A 371 -27.61 1.49 -18.28
C ARG A 371 -26.69 0.25 -18.23
N PRO A 372 -26.50 -0.44 -19.39
CA PRO A 372 -25.62 -1.60 -19.47
C PRO A 372 -24.24 -1.31 -18.89
N SER A 373 -23.70 -2.29 -18.17
CA SER A 373 -22.39 -2.20 -17.52
C SER A 373 -21.43 -3.20 -18.16
N GLN A 374 -20.19 -2.76 -18.39
CA GLN A 374 -19.10 -3.64 -18.79
C GLN A 374 -18.60 -4.42 -17.56
N THR A 375 -18.52 -5.74 -17.68
CA THR A 375 -17.98 -6.56 -16.60
C THR A 375 -16.45 -6.49 -16.59
N TYR A 376 -15.84 -6.17 -15.44
CA TYR A 376 -14.38 -6.27 -15.26
C TYR A 376 -13.97 -7.67 -14.78
N GLY A 377 -12.73 -8.06 -15.10
CA GLY A 377 -12.10 -9.27 -14.58
C GLY A 377 -11.41 -9.04 -13.23
N PHE A 378 -11.25 -10.08 -12.42
CA PHE A 378 -10.39 -10.04 -11.24
C PHE A 378 -8.97 -10.52 -11.56
N ALA A 379 -7.97 -9.80 -11.06
CA ALA A 379 -6.55 -10.16 -11.14
C ALA A 379 -5.89 -10.05 -9.75
N ALA A 380 -4.85 -10.84 -9.48
CA ALA A 380 -4.07 -10.67 -8.26
C ALA A 380 -3.19 -9.42 -8.38
N LEU A 381 -3.13 -8.58 -7.33
CA LEU A 381 -2.30 -7.38 -7.39
C LEU A 381 -0.81 -7.70 -7.64
N ASP A 382 -0.35 -8.86 -7.15
CA ASP A 382 1.03 -9.31 -7.33
C ASP A 382 1.41 -9.60 -8.79
N GLU A 383 0.44 -9.77 -9.70
CA GLU A 383 0.74 -9.86 -11.14
C GLU A 383 1.50 -8.63 -11.65
N LEU A 384 1.26 -7.45 -11.07
CA LEU A 384 1.94 -6.20 -11.45
C LEU A 384 3.42 -6.18 -11.07
N ARG A 385 3.86 -7.05 -10.15
CA ARG A 385 5.27 -7.19 -9.76
C ARG A 385 6.04 -8.09 -10.72
N SER A 386 5.34 -8.78 -11.62
CA SER A 386 5.94 -9.74 -12.53
C SER A 386 5.08 -9.84 -13.79
N LEU A 387 5.24 -8.87 -14.69
CA LEU A 387 4.52 -8.80 -15.96
C LEU A 387 5.31 -9.47 -17.09
N PRO A 388 4.65 -10.03 -18.11
CA PRO A 388 5.31 -10.47 -19.33
C PRO A 388 6.10 -9.33 -19.99
N HIS A 389 7.33 -9.60 -20.42
CA HIS A 389 8.23 -8.67 -21.08
C HIS A 389 9.02 -9.41 -22.18
N PRO A 390 9.46 -8.75 -23.27
CA PRO A 390 10.22 -9.42 -24.34
C PRO A 390 11.52 -10.11 -23.86
N GLN A 391 12.06 -9.66 -22.73
CA GLN A 391 13.26 -10.21 -22.08
C GLN A 391 12.94 -11.13 -20.89
N GLY A 392 11.73 -11.72 -20.84
CA GLY A 392 11.29 -12.58 -19.75
C GLY A 392 10.17 -11.96 -18.93
N ARG A 393 10.42 -11.68 -17.65
CA ARG A 393 9.43 -11.05 -16.77
C ARG A 393 10.00 -9.76 -16.17
N ARG A 394 9.13 -8.80 -15.91
CA ARG A 394 9.55 -7.49 -15.38
C ARG A 394 8.50 -6.92 -14.45
N SER A 395 8.93 -6.35 -13.33
CA SER A 395 8.05 -5.58 -12.45
C SER A 395 7.60 -4.29 -13.13
N LEU A 396 6.34 -3.89 -12.90
CA LEU A 396 5.86 -2.55 -13.23
C LEU A 396 6.62 -1.46 -12.44
N TYR A 397 7.11 -1.83 -11.25
CA TYR A 397 7.73 -0.94 -10.29
C TYR A 397 9.26 -1.04 -10.31
N ASP A 398 9.92 0.08 -10.07
CA ASP A 398 11.37 0.13 -9.85
C ASP A 398 11.76 -0.28 -8.42
N ARG A 399 13.08 -0.24 -8.13
CA ARG A 399 13.64 -0.53 -6.80
C ARG A 399 13.15 0.36 -5.67
N HIS A 400 12.52 1.50 -5.99
CA HIS A 400 11.93 2.43 -5.02
C HIS A 400 10.42 2.24 -4.89
N GLY A 401 9.84 1.31 -5.65
CA GLY A 401 8.42 1.03 -5.69
C GLY A 401 7.63 2.10 -6.43
N LEU A 402 8.27 2.80 -7.37
CA LEU A 402 7.61 3.76 -8.25
C LEU A 402 7.44 3.16 -9.64
N VAL A 403 6.40 3.55 -10.36
CA VAL A 403 6.26 3.20 -11.78
C VAL A 403 7.07 4.22 -12.61
N PRO A 404 8.16 3.83 -13.29
CA PRO A 404 9.01 4.77 -14.03
C PRO A 404 8.23 5.51 -15.11
N GLY A 405 8.41 6.81 -15.28
CA GLY A 405 7.69 7.59 -16.30
C GLY A 405 6.26 7.98 -15.91
N SER A 406 5.78 7.61 -14.72
CA SER A 406 4.50 8.10 -14.17
C SER A 406 4.66 9.37 -13.35
N GLU A 407 5.88 9.93 -13.28
CA GLU A 407 6.15 11.08 -12.42
C GLU A 407 5.38 12.31 -12.88
N ARG A 408 4.97 13.13 -11.91
CA ARG A 408 4.22 14.36 -12.14
C ARG A 408 5.11 15.57 -11.85
N LEU A 409 4.84 16.70 -12.49
CA LEU A 409 5.61 17.93 -12.25
C LEU A 409 5.40 18.47 -10.83
N GLU A 410 4.28 18.15 -10.18
CA GLU A 410 4.03 18.49 -8.77
C GLU A 410 5.14 18.00 -7.83
N ARG A 411 5.95 17.00 -8.21
CA ARG A 411 7.12 16.56 -7.44
C ARG A 411 8.09 17.69 -7.12
N TRP A 412 8.18 18.71 -7.96
CA TRP A 412 9.05 19.88 -7.78
C TRP A 412 8.43 20.97 -6.91
N LEU A 413 7.11 20.94 -6.72
CA LEU A 413 6.40 21.83 -5.81
C LEU A 413 6.32 21.21 -4.41
N LEU A 414 6.06 19.90 -4.35
CA LEU A 414 5.76 19.17 -3.13
C LEU A 414 6.99 18.50 -2.49
N TRP A 415 8.19 18.60 -3.08
CA TRP A 415 9.40 18.00 -2.51
C TRP A 415 9.70 18.42 -1.05
N PRO A 416 9.37 19.65 -0.57
CA PRO A 416 9.58 19.99 0.84
C PRO A 416 8.75 19.16 1.81
N SER A 417 7.67 18.50 1.36
CA SER A 417 6.93 17.53 2.19
C SER A 417 7.76 16.29 2.54
N GLY A 418 8.87 16.06 1.83
CA GLY A 418 9.69 14.87 1.93
C GLY A 418 9.19 13.67 1.13
N VAL A 419 7.98 13.72 0.56
CA VAL A 419 7.45 12.61 -0.26
C VAL A 419 8.34 12.42 -1.49
N ARG A 420 8.90 11.21 -1.64
CA ARG A 420 9.72 10.86 -2.80
C ARG A 420 8.87 10.90 -4.08
N SER A 421 9.18 11.82 -5.00
CA SER A 421 8.50 11.95 -6.30
C SER A 421 6.97 12.00 -6.16
N ALA A 422 6.44 13.04 -5.51
CA ALA A 422 4.99 13.23 -5.38
C ALA A 422 4.29 13.12 -6.76
N GLY A 423 3.13 12.47 -6.78
CA GLY A 423 2.36 12.19 -7.99
C GLY A 423 2.77 10.95 -8.79
N ALA A 424 3.96 10.38 -8.57
CA ALA A 424 4.32 9.11 -9.20
C ALA A 424 3.48 7.95 -8.64
N MET A 425 3.07 7.02 -9.51
CA MET A 425 2.31 5.82 -9.15
C MET A 425 3.19 4.83 -8.38
N ARG A 426 2.61 4.10 -7.41
CA ARG A 426 3.38 3.37 -6.42
C ARG A 426 2.97 1.90 -6.26
N GLN A 427 3.93 1.10 -5.85
CA GLN A 427 3.72 -0.26 -5.37
C GLN A 427 3.00 -0.23 -4.02
N TRP A 428 2.18 -1.27 -3.76
CA TRP A 428 1.65 -1.49 -2.42
C TRP A 428 2.77 -1.50 -1.37
N GLY A 429 2.52 -0.89 -0.21
CA GLY A 429 3.54 -0.70 0.83
C GLY A 429 4.37 0.57 0.71
N ARG A 430 4.21 1.38 -0.35
CA ARG A 430 5.03 2.60 -0.59
C ARG A 430 4.23 3.91 -0.64
N HIS A 431 2.94 3.85 -0.32
CA HIS A 431 2.02 4.97 -0.45
C HIS A 431 2.13 5.91 0.76
N ALA A 432 2.96 6.94 0.64
CA ALA A 432 2.89 8.10 1.53
C ALA A 432 1.61 8.89 1.24
N THR A 433 0.73 9.03 2.23
CA THR A 433 -0.60 9.64 2.03
C THR A 433 -0.76 11.02 2.62
N ALA A 434 0.27 11.59 3.23
CA ALA A 434 0.20 12.90 3.88
C ALA A 434 1.31 13.83 3.42
N PHE A 435 0.99 15.11 3.24
CA PHE A 435 1.96 16.19 3.12
C PHE A 435 2.18 16.89 4.48
N ILE A 436 1.21 16.79 5.39
CA ILE A 436 1.33 17.23 6.79
C ILE A 436 1.62 16.03 7.72
N GLY A 437 2.70 16.09 8.49
CA GLY A 437 3.10 14.97 9.36
C GLY A 437 3.64 13.80 8.53
N ARG A 438 3.35 12.56 8.91
CA ARG A 438 3.71 11.34 8.16
C ARG A 438 2.57 10.33 8.28
N ALA A 439 2.21 9.71 7.16
CA ALA A 439 1.25 8.62 7.10
C ALA A 439 1.55 7.72 5.91
N HIS A 440 1.27 6.42 6.06
CA HIS A 440 1.36 5.41 5.01
C HIS A 440 0.08 4.63 4.92
N PHE A 441 -0.39 4.37 3.70
CA PHE A 441 -1.68 3.71 3.49
C PHE A 441 -1.71 2.29 4.06
N ASP A 442 -0.59 1.55 3.99
CA ASP A 442 -0.42 0.19 4.50
C ASP A 442 -0.05 0.10 5.99
N ASP A 443 0.10 1.25 6.67
CA ASP A 443 0.35 1.25 8.11
C ASP A 443 -0.84 0.66 8.86
N PRO A 444 -0.68 -0.46 9.59
CA PRO A 444 -1.75 -1.06 10.35
C PRO A 444 -2.39 -0.11 11.36
N ASP A 445 -1.63 0.84 11.90
CA ASP A 445 -2.10 1.75 12.93
C ASP A 445 -2.69 3.05 12.38
N LEU A 446 -2.76 3.21 11.05
CA LEU A 446 -3.28 4.43 10.46
C LEU A 446 -4.72 4.70 10.90
N LEU A 447 -5.59 3.69 10.81
CA LEU A 447 -7.03 3.90 11.00
C LEU A 447 -7.40 4.20 12.45
N GLN A 448 -6.74 3.56 13.43
CA GLN A 448 -6.99 3.85 14.85
C GLN A 448 -6.59 5.27 15.28
N GLN A 449 -5.76 5.97 14.51
CA GLN A 449 -5.47 7.39 14.74
C GLN A 449 -6.70 8.26 14.44
N TYR A 450 -7.49 7.86 13.43
CA TYR A 450 -8.66 8.63 12.97
C TYR A 450 -9.99 8.07 13.47
N PHE A 451 -10.04 6.89 14.09
CA PHE A 451 -11.31 6.28 14.46
C PHE A 451 -11.28 5.68 15.86
N GLY A 452 -12.43 5.78 16.54
CA GLY A 452 -12.77 4.94 17.68
C GLY A 452 -14.22 4.48 17.60
N PHE A 453 -14.57 3.42 18.31
CA PHE A 453 -15.96 3.00 18.44
C PHE A 453 -16.73 4.03 19.26
N THR A 454 -18.01 4.22 18.92
CA THR A 454 -18.97 4.75 19.88
C THR A 454 -18.90 3.91 21.13
N ALA A 455 -18.78 4.55 22.31
CA ALA A 455 -19.09 3.84 23.54
C ALA A 455 -20.50 3.27 23.35
N THR A 456 -20.61 1.95 23.27
CA THR A 456 -21.88 1.31 23.51
C THR A 456 -22.23 1.74 24.91
N THR A 457 -23.33 2.48 25.09
CA THR A 457 -24.07 2.35 26.34
C THR A 457 -24.31 0.86 26.47
N ALA A 458 -23.50 0.21 27.30
CA ALA A 458 -23.85 -1.07 27.89
C ALA A 458 -25.13 -0.75 28.69
N ALA A 459 -26.26 -0.94 28.03
CA ALA A 459 -27.56 -0.97 28.63
C ALA A 459 -28.05 -2.40 28.44
N GLU A 460 -27.92 -3.14 29.54
CA GLU A 460 -28.57 -4.40 29.94
C GLU A 460 -28.25 -5.68 29.17
#